data_AF-A0A354J388-F1
#
_entry.id   AF-A0A354J388-F1
#
_cell.length_a   1.000
_cell.length_b   1.000
_cell.length_c   1.000
_cell.angle_alpha   90.00
_cell.angle_beta   90.00
_cell.angle_gamma   90.00
#
_symmetry.space_group_name_H-M   'P 1'
#
loop_
_entity.id
_entity.type
_entity.pdbx_description
1 polymer ?
#
loop_
_entity_poly.entity_id
_entity_poly.type
_entity_poly.pdbx_seq_one_letter_code
_entity_poly.pdbx_strand_id
1 'polypeptide(L)'
;MLKAVIFELYGVMIKSKAEPVMPPYMIDLIWDLHKHGIKLFVTSLLSGNEMQKILEPFSIAFYIEATVPMKEIERTAFVLDQTIRPRDCILLTASQEGIDLANQAGMISIGYSDPHLSAPALWRAALLVEGFDEIDHTFLEQVHQDYHDDVPKTIVTTDRLLIREFIPSDFDALYAIWQEPDIRC
;
A
#
# COMPACT_ATOMS: atom_id res chain seq x y z
N MET A 1 -4.43 -5.91 -9.98
CA MET A 1 -4.72 -4.47 -10.02
C MET A 1 -5.25 -4.10 -8.67
N LEU A 2 -4.64 -3.07 -8.08
CA LEU A 2 -5.05 -2.49 -6.82
C LEU A 2 -6.48 -1.97 -6.94
N LYS A 3 -7.31 -2.28 -5.96
CA LYS A 3 -8.70 -1.79 -5.90
C LYS A 3 -8.97 -0.91 -4.69
N ALA A 4 -8.29 -1.17 -3.58
CA ALA A 4 -8.51 -0.46 -2.35
C ALA A 4 -7.22 -0.18 -1.58
N VAL A 5 -7.20 0.96 -0.91
CA VAL A 5 -6.17 1.33 0.06
C VAL A 5 -6.83 1.62 1.39
N ILE A 6 -6.28 1.03 2.45
CA ILE A 6 -6.74 1.19 3.82
C ILE A 6 -5.68 1.97 4.58
N PHE A 7 -6.06 3.07 5.20
CA PHE A 7 -5.16 3.92 6.01
C PHE A 7 -5.38 3.65 7.48
N GLU A 8 -4.32 3.26 8.20
CA GLU A 8 -4.36 3.19 9.66
C GLU A 8 -4.08 4.56 10.30
N LEU A 9 -5.02 5.05 11.11
CA LEU A 9 -4.89 6.34 11.81
C LEU A 9 -4.05 6.31 13.10
N TYR A 10 -3.44 5.17 13.44
CA TYR A 10 -2.78 4.98 14.74
C TYR A 10 -1.60 5.96 14.96
N GLY A 11 -0.94 6.42 13.87
CA GLY A 11 0.16 7.40 13.90
C GLY A 11 -0.25 8.87 14.00
N VAL A 12 -1.39 9.25 13.41
CA VAL A 12 -1.84 10.66 13.28
C VAL A 12 -2.06 11.35 14.64
N MET A 13 -2.25 10.62 15.74
CA MET A 13 -3.08 11.11 16.85
C MET A 13 -2.63 10.87 18.30
N ILE A 14 -1.60 10.06 18.57
CA ILE A 14 -1.28 9.70 19.97
C ILE A 14 0.01 10.35 20.46
N LYS A 15 -0.01 11.69 20.67
CA LYS A 15 0.65 12.26 21.86
C LYS A 15 0.41 13.71 22.26
N SER A 16 -0.56 14.45 21.71
CA SER A 16 -0.93 15.69 22.39
C SER A 16 -2.42 15.97 22.30
N LYS A 17 -2.99 16.39 23.43
CA LYS A 17 -4.37 16.86 23.56
C LYS A 17 -4.68 18.12 22.72
N ALA A 18 -3.90 18.47 21.71
CA ALA A 18 -4.00 19.75 21.02
C ALA A 18 -4.72 19.65 19.68
N GLU A 19 -4.36 18.75 18.75
CA GLU A 19 -5.03 18.61 17.45
C GLU A 19 -4.52 17.37 16.69
N PRO A 20 -5.33 16.73 15.82
CA PRO A 20 -4.86 15.71 14.89
C PRO A 20 -3.84 16.30 13.91
N VAL A 21 -2.75 15.58 13.60
CA VAL A 21 -1.81 16.01 12.55
C VAL A 21 -1.65 14.88 11.54
N MET A 22 -2.11 15.11 10.31
CA MET A 22 -1.86 14.19 9.21
C MET A 22 -0.37 14.18 8.84
N PRO A 23 0.21 13.01 8.55
CA PRO A 23 1.51 12.91 7.93
C PRO A 23 1.58 13.78 6.66
N PRO A 24 2.72 14.45 6.41
CA PRO A 24 2.92 15.21 5.18
C PRO A 24 2.56 14.38 3.94
N TYR A 25 1.96 15.02 2.94
CA TYR A 25 1.57 14.44 1.64
C TYR A 25 0.49 13.33 1.68
N MET A 26 0.02 12.90 2.86
CA MET A 26 -1.04 11.89 2.95
C MET A 26 -2.35 12.35 2.30
N ILE A 27 -2.70 13.63 2.40
CA ILE A 27 -3.90 14.19 1.76
C ILE A 27 -3.75 14.18 0.23
N ASP A 28 -2.56 14.51 -0.28
CA ASP A 28 -2.28 14.49 -1.72
C ASP A 28 -2.38 13.05 -2.26
N LEU A 29 -1.86 12.07 -1.52
CA LEU A 29 -2.01 10.65 -1.84
C LEU A 29 -3.49 10.21 -1.85
N ILE A 30 -4.28 10.60 -0.84
CA ILE A 30 -5.72 10.32 -0.79
C ILE A 30 -6.42 10.86 -2.04
N TRP A 31 -6.11 12.10 -2.44
CA TRP A 31 -6.71 12.70 -3.63
C TRP A 31 -6.28 12.00 -4.92
N ASP A 32 -5.00 11.67 -5.05
CA ASP A 32 -4.47 10.97 -6.21
C ASP A 32 -5.12 9.59 -6.38
N LEU A 33 -5.23 8.82 -5.29
CA LEU A 33 -5.88 7.51 -5.31
C LEU A 33 -7.37 7.61 -5.65
N HIS A 34 -8.08 8.55 -5.06
CA HIS A 34 -9.49 8.77 -5.36
C HIS A 34 -9.71 9.15 -6.85
N LYS A 35 -8.84 10.01 -7.41
CA LYS A 35 -8.88 10.39 -8.83
C LYS A 35 -8.70 9.19 -9.76
N HIS A 36 -7.91 8.19 -9.35
CA HIS A 36 -7.71 6.94 -10.08
C HIS A 36 -8.77 5.87 -9.79
N GLY A 37 -9.81 6.20 -9.00
CA GLY A 37 -10.93 5.30 -8.71
C GLY A 37 -10.61 4.22 -7.67
N ILE A 38 -9.50 4.36 -6.94
CA ILE A 38 -9.16 3.47 -5.83
C ILE A 38 -10.10 3.76 -4.65
N LYS A 39 -10.65 2.69 -4.09
CA LYS A 39 -11.55 2.75 -2.93
C LYS A 39 -10.74 2.99 -1.67
N LEU A 40 -11.13 3.99 -0.87
CA LEU A 40 -10.37 4.39 0.30
C LEU A 40 -11.12 4.05 1.57
N PHE A 41 -10.44 3.39 2.49
CA PHE A 41 -10.96 3.05 3.80
C PHE A 41 -10.03 3.56 4.87
N VAL A 42 -10.60 3.82 6.04
CA VAL A 42 -9.83 4.25 7.21
C VAL A 42 -10.02 3.25 8.32
N THR A 43 -8.92 2.85 8.96
CA THR A 43 -8.97 1.94 10.10
C THR A 43 -8.27 2.49 11.34
N SER A 44 -8.79 2.13 12.51
CA SER A 44 -8.24 2.55 13.79
C SER A 44 -8.66 1.59 14.91
N LEU A 45 -7.93 1.67 16.03
CA LEU A 45 -8.34 1.12 17.32
C LEU A 45 -9.31 2.05 18.07
N LEU A 46 -9.57 3.26 17.54
CA LEU A 46 -10.51 4.23 18.09
C LEU A 46 -11.97 3.89 17.72
N SER A 47 -12.91 4.42 18.50
CA SER A 47 -14.34 4.29 18.21
C SER A 47 -14.77 5.13 16.99
N GLY A 48 -15.89 4.79 16.36
CA GLY A 48 -16.39 5.50 15.16
C GLY A 48 -16.55 7.02 15.34
N ASN A 49 -17.07 7.44 16.49
CA ASN A 49 -17.25 8.86 16.82
C ASN A 49 -15.92 9.60 17.00
N GLU A 50 -14.87 8.91 17.45
CA GLU A 50 -13.53 9.49 17.55
C GLU A 50 -12.92 9.62 16.17
N MET A 51 -12.99 8.60 15.32
CA MET A 51 -12.49 8.65 13.95
C MET A 51 -13.11 9.81 13.14
N GLN A 52 -14.42 10.03 13.28
CA GLN A 52 -15.08 11.13 12.56
C GLN A 52 -14.54 12.50 12.96
N LYS A 53 -14.30 12.74 14.25
CA LYS A 53 -13.70 13.99 14.76
C LYS A 53 -12.27 14.20 14.26
N ILE A 54 -11.56 13.12 13.98
CA ILE A 54 -10.18 13.16 13.46
C ILE A 54 -10.18 13.52 11.97
N LEU A 55 -11.13 12.98 11.21
CA LEU A 55 -11.21 13.18 9.77
C LEU A 55 -11.85 14.52 9.38
N GLU A 56 -12.75 15.06 10.22
CA GLU A 56 -13.47 16.32 9.96
C GLU A 56 -12.55 17.51 9.62
N PRO A 57 -11.49 17.81 10.40
CA PRO A 57 -10.60 18.95 10.13
C PRO A 57 -9.91 18.88 8.76
N PHE A 58 -9.68 17.68 8.24
CA PHE A 58 -8.96 17.49 6.98
C PHE A 58 -9.87 17.53 5.75
N SER A 59 -11.20 17.60 5.94
CA SER A 59 -12.19 17.59 4.84
C SER A 59 -12.04 16.41 3.87
N ILE A 60 -11.44 15.30 4.32
CA ILE A 60 -11.22 14.10 3.50
C ILE A 60 -12.34 13.07 3.59
N ALA A 61 -13.29 13.26 4.50
CA ALA A 61 -14.38 12.32 4.75
C ALA A 61 -15.17 11.97 3.48
N PHE A 62 -15.27 12.90 2.52
CA PHE A 62 -15.94 12.68 1.23
C PHE A 62 -15.21 11.70 0.29
N TYR A 63 -13.92 11.44 0.51
CA TYR A 63 -13.13 10.50 -0.28
C TYR A 63 -13.07 9.11 0.36
N ILE A 64 -13.50 8.98 1.61
CA ILE A 64 -13.45 7.73 2.38
C ILE A 64 -14.78 7.01 2.25
N GLU A 65 -14.74 5.77 1.76
CA GLU A 65 -15.91 4.91 1.57
C GLU A 65 -16.50 4.47 2.91
N ALA A 66 -15.64 4.10 3.86
CA ALA A 66 -16.04 3.79 5.23
C ALA A 66 -14.88 3.84 6.22
N THR A 67 -15.23 4.02 7.49
CA THR A 67 -14.34 3.76 8.62
C THR A 67 -14.55 2.35 9.16
N VAL A 68 -13.46 1.69 9.53
CA VAL A 68 -13.37 0.26 9.80
C VAL A 68 -12.67 0.05 11.14
N PRO A 69 -13.28 -0.67 12.10
CA PRO A 69 -12.56 -1.12 13.29
C PRO A 69 -11.37 -2.01 12.89
N MET A 70 -10.19 -1.76 13.43
CA MET A 70 -8.96 -2.49 13.04
C MET A 70 -9.06 -4.01 13.21
N LYS A 71 -9.77 -4.46 14.25
CA LYS A 71 -10.03 -5.89 14.49
C LYS A 71 -10.93 -6.55 13.43
N GLU A 72 -11.61 -5.73 12.64
CA GLU A 72 -12.51 -6.15 11.58
C GLU A 72 -11.94 -5.84 10.19
N ILE A 73 -10.65 -5.47 10.10
CA ILE A 73 -9.99 -5.16 8.82
C ILE A 73 -10.04 -6.35 7.86
N GLU A 74 -9.90 -7.55 8.42
CA GLU A 74 -10.09 -8.85 7.76
C GLU A 74 -11.54 -9.13 7.40
N ARG A 75 -12.47 -8.18 7.54
CA ARG A 75 -13.89 -8.31 7.16
C ARG A 75 -14.34 -7.17 6.26
N THR A 76 -13.63 -6.07 6.18
CA THR A 76 -14.26 -4.79 5.81
C THR A 76 -14.04 -4.36 4.38
N ALA A 77 -12.88 -4.61 3.78
CA ALA A 77 -12.66 -4.30 2.36
C ALA A 77 -13.58 -5.12 1.43
N PHE A 78 -13.98 -6.32 1.87
CA PHE A 78 -14.75 -7.26 1.05
C PHE A 78 -16.23 -7.40 1.44
N VAL A 79 -16.63 -6.98 2.66
CA VAL A 79 -18.05 -6.97 3.07
C VAL A 79 -18.77 -5.73 2.55
N LEU A 80 -18.07 -4.60 2.37
CA LEU A 80 -18.67 -3.36 1.89
C LEU A 80 -18.83 -3.33 0.37
N ASP A 81 -17.93 -3.97 -0.36
CA ASP A 81 -18.03 -4.19 -1.80
C ASP A 81 -17.59 -5.63 -2.11
N GLN A 82 -18.53 -6.50 -2.48
CA GLN A 82 -18.27 -7.90 -2.79
C GLN A 82 -17.33 -8.09 -3.99
N THR A 83 -16.98 -7.03 -4.71
CA THR A 83 -16.05 -7.07 -5.85
C THR A 83 -14.58 -6.90 -5.45
N ILE A 84 -14.29 -6.53 -4.20
CA ILE A 84 -12.93 -6.29 -3.70
C ILE A 84 -12.46 -7.50 -2.89
N ARG A 85 -11.29 -8.03 -3.23
CA ARG A 85 -10.66 -9.16 -2.53
C ARG A 85 -9.50 -8.63 -1.68
N PRO A 86 -9.16 -9.29 -0.55
CA PRO A 86 -8.00 -8.90 0.26
C PRO A 86 -6.70 -8.77 -0.53
N ARG A 87 -6.45 -9.70 -1.46
CA ARG A 87 -5.29 -9.67 -2.38
C ARG A 87 -5.26 -8.48 -3.35
N ASP A 88 -6.33 -7.69 -3.44
CA ASP A 88 -6.38 -6.51 -4.29
C ASP A 88 -6.34 -5.22 -3.42
N CYS A 89 -5.91 -5.35 -2.15
CA CYS A 89 -5.88 -4.30 -1.15
C CYS A 89 -4.48 -4.07 -0.57
N ILE A 90 -4.16 -2.81 -0.30
CA ILE A 90 -2.97 -2.41 0.47
C ILE A 90 -3.41 -1.76 1.78
N LEU A 91 -2.82 -2.17 2.90
CA LEU A 91 -2.86 -1.45 4.18
C LEU A 91 -1.61 -0.59 4.33
N LEU A 92 -1.79 0.70 4.55
CA LEU A 92 -0.74 1.62 5.01
C LEU A 92 -0.83 1.74 6.53
N THR A 93 0.20 1.29 7.24
CA THR A 93 0.18 1.12 8.69
C THR A 93 1.48 1.54 9.34
N ALA A 94 1.41 2.07 10.57
CA ALA A 94 2.57 2.35 11.40
C ALA A 94 2.63 1.44 12.63
N SER A 95 1.87 0.35 12.64
CA SER A 95 1.80 -0.60 13.74
C SER A 95 2.08 -2.03 13.30
N GLN A 96 2.75 -2.79 14.17
CA GLN A 96 2.96 -4.22 13.91
C GLN A 96 1.65 -5.00 13.91
N GLU A 97 0.69 -4.60 14.74
CA GLU A 97 -0.63 -5.24 14.79
C GLU A 97 -1.36 -5.08 13.45
N GLY A 98 -1.30 -3.90 12.82
CA GLY A 98 -1.82 -3.67 11.48
C GLY A 98 -1.16 -4.57 10.44
N ILE A 99 0.18 -4.66 10.44
CA ILE A 99 0.92 -5.55 9.54
C ILE A 99 0.49 -7.01 9.71
N ASP A 100 0.42 -7.49 10.95
CA ASP A 100 0.06 -8.87 11.24
C ASP A 100 -1.36 -9.21 10.80
N LEU A 101 -2.32 -8.30 11.02
CA LEU A 101 -3.71 -8.45 10.59
C LEU A 101 -3.84 -8.43 9.07
N ALA A 102 -3.17 -7.51 8.38
CA ALA A 102 -3.18 -7.45 6.93
C ALA A 102 -2.61 -8.73 6.30
N ASN A 103 -1.47 -9.19 6.81
CA ASN A 103 -0.83 -10.41 6.33
C ASN A 103 -1.70 -11.65 6.58
N GLN A 104 -2.38 -11.73 7.73
CA GLN A 104 -3.34 -12.82 8.03
C GLN A 104 -4.55 -12.80 7.09
N ALA A 105 -5.03 -11.60 6.73
CA ALA A 105 -6.13 -11.42 5.80
C ALA A 105 -5.74 -11.65 4.32
N GLY A 106 -4.44 -11.81 4.02
CA GLY A 106 -3.94 -11.92 2.64
C GLY A 106 -3.92 -10.59 1.88
N MET A 107 -3.84 -9.47 2.60
CA MET A 107 -3.61 -8.14 2.05
C MET A 107 -2.12 -7.82 2.02
N ILE A 108 -1.73 -6.86 1.19
CA ILE A 108 -0.38 -6.29 1.23
C ILE A 108 -0.31 -5.30 2.39
N SER A 109 0.76 -5.36 3.18
CA SER A 109 1.04 -4.39 4.23
C SER A 109 2.24 -3.53 3.86
N ILE A 110 2.07 -2.20 3.85
CA ILE A 110 3.18 -1.24 3.74
C ILE A 110 3.29 -0.53 5.08
N GLY A 111 4.44 -0.71 5.72
CA GLY A 111 4.79 -0.03 6.95
C GLY A 111 5.31 1.37 6.64
N TYR A 112 4.89 2.39 7.40
CA TYR A 112 5.54 3.70 7.37
C TYR A 112 6.10 4.06 8.73
N SER A 113 7.25 4.71 8.74
CA SER A 113 7.83 5.22 9.98
C SER A 113 7.12 6.50 10.38
N ASP A 114 6.50 6.50 11.55
CA ASP A 114 6.03 7.73 12.18
C ASP A 114 7.06 8.17 13.23
N PRO A 115 7.76 9.30 13.04
CA PRO A 115 8.75 9.81 13.99
C PRO A 115 8.18 10.07 15.40
N HIS A 116 6.86 10.18 15.53
CA HIS A 116 6.17 10.42 16.79
C HIS A 116 5.80 9.12 17.53
N LEU A 117 5.84 7.98 16.84
CA LEU A 117 5.65 6.67 17.46
C LEU A 117 6.99 6.10 17.95
N SER A 118 6.97 5.42 19.09
CA SER A 118 8.13 4.65 19.55
C SER A 118 8.42 3.57 18.52
N ALA A 119 9.59 3.61 17.87
CA ALA A 119 10.05 2.72 16.80
C ALA A 119 9.39 1.32 16.85
N PRO A 120 8.22 1.16 16.20
CA PRO A 120 7.57 -0.13 16.19
C PRO A 120 8.45 -1.04 15.34
N ALA A 121 8.65 -2.27 15.78
CA ALA A 121 9.21 -3.28 14.89
C ALA A 121 8.14 -3.49 13.81
N LEU A 122 8.35 -3.01 12.58
CA LEU A 122 7.44 -3.16 11.42
C LEU A 122 7.86 -4.38 10.58
N TRP A 123 8.02 -5.52 11.23
CA TRP A 123 8.52 -6.74 10.62
C TRP A 123 7.44 -7.40 9.76
N ARG A 124 7.86 -8.00 8.64
CA ARG A 124 6.98 -8.62 7.61
C ARG A 124 6.04 -7.66 6.90
N ALA A 125 6.24 -6.36 7.00
CA ALA A 125 5.70 -5.47 5.97
C ALA A 125 6.26 -5.90 4.61
N ALA A 126 5.43 -5.86 3.58
CA ALA A 126 5.86 -6.07 2.20
C ALA A 126 6.87 -4.99 1.77
N LEU A 127 6.67 -3.76 2.27
CA LEU A 127 7.53 -2.62 2.02
C LEU A 127 7.54 -1.69 3.24
N LEU A 128 8.66 -1.01 3.46
CA LEU A 128 8.76 0.11 4.40
C LEU A 128 8.98 1.40 3.64
N VAL A 129 8.27 2.44 4.04
CA VAL A 129 8.40 3.80 3.47
C VAL A 129 8.70 4.80 4.59
N GLU A 130 9.52 5.79 4.29
CA GLU A 130 9.91 6.83 5.26
C GLU A 130 8.93 8.01 5.30
N GLY A 131 8.15 8.20 4.23
CA GLY A 131 7.19 9.30 4.07
C GLY A 131 6.27 9.05 2.88
N PHE A 132 5.37 10.01 2.60
CA PHE A 132 4.39 9.95 1.50
C PHE A 132 4.70 10.92 0.35
N ASP A 133 5.86 11.57 0.37
CA ASP A 133 6.32 12.52 -0.65
C ASP A 133 6.52 11.89 -2.03
N GLU A 134 6.94 10.62 -2.07
CA GLU A 134 7.17 9.85 -3.29
C GLU A 134 6.10 8.79 -3.56
N ILE A 135 5.01 8.78 -2.77
CA ILE A 135 3.97 7.77 -2.87
C ILE A 135 2.78 8.33 -3.63
N ASP A 136 2.45 7.70 -4.74
CA ASP A 136 1.26 7.97 -5.55
C ASP A 136 0.55 6.65 -5.95
N HIS A 137 -0.54 6.76 -6.70
CA HIS A 137 -1.26 5.61 -7.25
C HIS A 137 -0.34 4.70 -8.09
N THR A 138 0.55 5.27 -8.90
CA THR A 138 1.42 4.50 -9.79
C THR A 138 2.39 3.65 -8.98
N PHE A 139 2.98 4.23 -7.93
CA PHE A 139 3.83 3.53 -6.98
C PHE A 139 3.08 2.40 -6.28
N LEU A 140 1.88 2.65 -5.72
CA LEU A 140 1.12 1.61 -5.03
C LEU A 140 0.65 0.48 -5.96
N GLU A 141 0.28 0.80 -7.19
CA GLU A 141 -0.05 -0.20 -8.22
C GLU A 141 1.19 -1.04 -8.58
N GLN A 142 2.37 -0.42 -8.66
CA GLN A 142 3.64 -1.13 -8.85
C GLN A 142 3.93 -2.07 -7.67
N VAL A 143 3.79 -1.62 -6.43
CA VAL A 143 3.98 -2.47 -5.25
C VAL A 143 3.00 -3.65 -5.25
N HIS A 144 1.74 -3.41 -5.62
CA HIS A 144 0.76 -4.47 -5.76
C HIS A 144 1.20 -5.52 -6.80
N GLN A 145 1.68 -5.09 -7.96
CA GLN A 145 2.15 -5.99 -9.01
C GLN A 145 3.36 -6.81 -8.54
N ASP A 146 4.38 -6.16 -7.93
CA ASP A 146 5.57 -6.84 -7.40
C ASP A 146 5.23 -7.93 -6.39
N TYR A 147 4.24 -7.65 -5.53
CA TYR A 147 3.91 -8.56 -4.44
C TYR A 147 3.16 -9.81 -4.91
N HIS A 148 2.40 -9.71 -6.01
CA HIS A 148 1.49 -10.77 -6.45
C HIS A 148 1.93 -11.54 -7.67
N ASP A 149 2.82 -10.98 -8.50
CA ASP A 149 3.11 -11.54 -9.80
C ASP A 149 4.58 -12.00 -9.92
N ASP A 150 4.77 -13.27 -10.28
CA ASP A 150 5.99 -13.76 -10.97
C ASP A 150 6.09 -13.19 -12.42
N VAL A 151 5.39 -12.09 -12.71
CA VAL A 151 5.29 -11.49 -14.04
C VAL A 151 6.32 -10.37 -14.13
N PRO A 152 7.26 -10.45 -15.07
CA PRO A 152 8.37 -9.52 -15.16
C PRO A 152 7.86 -8.14 -15.56
N LYS A 153 8.15 -7.12 -14.74
CA LYS A 153 7.73 -5.76 -15.07
C LYS A 153 8.44 -5.23 -16.29
N THR A 154 7.67 -4.67 -17.23
CA THR A 154 8.22 -3.94 -18.37
C THR A 154 8.65 -2.54 -17.94
N ILE A 155 9.94 -2.26 -18.06
CA ILE A 155 10.57 -0.97 -17.74
C ILE A 155 10.38 0.00 -18.90
N VAL A 156 10.70 -0.44 -20.12
CA VAL A 156 10.51 0.37 -21.32
C VAL A 156 10.39 -0.50 -22.56
N THR A 157 9.51 -0.08 -23.47
CA THR A 157 9.40 -0.65 -24.81
C THR A 157 9.76 0.42 -25.83
N THR A 158 10.60 0.05 -26.79
CA THR A 158 10.93 0.84 -27.99
C THR A 158 10.61 0.00 -29.23
N ASP A 159 10.77 0.56 -30.42
CA ASP A 159 10.59 -0.18 -31.67
C ASP A 159 11.49 -1.43 -31.79
N ARG A 160 12.59 -1.52 -31.02
CA ARG A 160 13.58 -2.59 -31.12
C ARG A 160 13.88 -3.33 -29.83
N LEU A 161 13.51 -2.77 -28.68
CA LEU A 161 13.92 -3.29 -27.37
C LEU A 161 12.70 -3.35 -26.46
N LEU A 162 12.64 -4.46 -25.74
CA LEU A 162 11.83 -4.63 -24.54
C LEU A 162 12.80 -4.76 -23.36
N ILE A 163 12.80 -3.78 -22.47
CA ILE A 163 13.52 -3.85 -21.20
C ILE A 163 12.49 -4.21 -20.14
N ARG A 164 12.70 -5.35 -19.47
CA ARG A 164 11.84 -5.83 -18.39
C ARG A 164 12.65 -6.55 -17.32
N GLU A 165 12.07 -6.76 -16.16
CA GLU A 165 12.66 -7.58 -15.10
C GLU A 165 12.94 -9.01 -15.57
N PHE A 166 13.94 -9.62 -14.95
CA PHE A 166 14.34 -11.00 -15.23
C PHE A 166 13.50 -11.96 -14.38
N ILE A 167 12.95 -13.01 -14.99
CA ILE A 167 12.24 -14.09 -14.28
C ILE A 167 12.94 -15.44 -14.50
N PRO A 168 12.70 -16.43 -13.62
CA PRO A 168 13.32 -17.75 -13.75
C PRO A 168 13.09 -18.45 -15.09
N SER A 169 11.98 -18.21 -15.79
CA SER A 169 11.78 -18.81 -17.12
C SER A 169 12.68 -18.21 -18.22
N ASP A 170 13.35 -17.08 -17.95
CA ASP A 170 14.26 -16.44 -18.91
C ASP A 170 15.64 -17.11 -18.97
N PHE A 171 15.94 -18.01 -18.03
CA PHE A 171 17.25 -18.69 -17.95
C PHE A 171 17.61 -19.42 -19.24
N ASP A 172 16.66 -20.11 -19.87
CA ASP A 172 16.93 -20.86 -21.10
C ASP A 172 17.33 -19.94 -22.26
N ALA A 173 16.64 -18.80 -22.40
CA ALA A 173 16.97 -17.80 -23.43
C ALA A 173 18.31 -17.13 -23.16
N LEU A 174 18.60 -16.81 -21.88
CA LEU A 174 19.90 -16.26 -21.48
C LEU A 174 21.03 -17.26 -21.75
N TYR A 175 20.82 -18.54 -21.46
CA TYR A 175 21.80 -19.59 -21.72
C TYR A 175 22.04 -19.78 -23.22
N ALA A 176 21.01 -19.68 -24.05
CA ALA A 176 21.16 -19.73 -25.50
C ALA A 176 22.05 -18.57 -26.02
N ILE A 177 21.82 -17.35 -25.53
CA ILE A 177 22.67 -16.19 -25.82
C ILE A 177 24.12 -16.46 -25.37
N TRP A 178 24.31 -17.00 -24.17
CA TRP A 178 25.64 -17.33 -23.63
C TRP A 178 26.42 -18.35 -24.48
N GLN A 179 25.73 -19.22 -25.23
CA GLN A 179 26.35 -20.21 -26.11
C GLN A 179 26.78 -19.64 -27.48
N GLU A 180 26.43 -18.38 -27.79
CA GLU A 180 26.80 -17.78 -29.07
C GLU A 180 28.32 -17.63 -29.20
N PRO A 181 28.96 -18.09 -30.30
CA PRO A 181 30.42 -18.13 -30.45
C PRO A 181 31.13 -16.78 -30.30
N ASP A 182 30.40 -15.70 -30.59
CA ASP A 182 30.89 -14.32 -30.55
C ASP A 182 30.81 -13.71 -29.13
N ILE A 183 30.06 -14.34 -28.21
CA ILE A 183 29.97 -13.92 -26.81
C ILE A 183 31.04 -14.65 -26.00
N ARG A 184 32.17 -13.97 -25.77
CA ARG A 184 33.28 -14.47 -24.94
C ARG A 184 33.13 -13.98 -23.52
N CYS A 185 33.08 -14.92 -22.58
CA CYS A 185 33.12 -14.67 -21.14
C CYS A 185 34.54 -14.78 -20.59
#